data_AF-A0A1I1BNK7-F1
#
_entry.id   AF-A0A1I1BNK7-F1
#
_cell.length_a   1.000
_cell.length_b   1.000
_cell.length_c   1.000
_cell.angle_alpha   90.00
_cell.angle_beta   90.00
_cell.angle_gamma   90.00
#
_symmetry.space_group_name_H-M   'P 1'
#
loop_
_entity.id
_entity.type
_entity.pdbx_description
1 polymer ?
#
loop_
_entity_poly.entity_id
_entity_poly.type
_entity_poly.pdbx_seq_one_letter_code
_entity_poly.pdbx_strand_id
1 'polypeptide(L)'
;MSMLNFDIAFLRSYVAGIELGSFVRAADKVGRSTSAVSAQLKKLEEQAGVPLFRKDGRGLALTPAGEVLLGYARRLLELNDEAAVALRGAELEGWIRLGLQEDFGEALLPEVLGRFARAHPKVRIEAHVARNTALMEGLAMGQLDLALLWGGACIADVAEYPQQQRQHIAEPSMRWIASSSLAWRPESGEPLPLITFDRECLFQRCATQALDGAGIAWRTAFTSPSLAGLWAAAAAGLGVTVRTGLGLPSTVRALDHVEAGLPALPPLSLELLRASTVSRPPVERLASLIIESLQQDAA
;
A
#
# COMPACT_ATOMS: atom_id res chain seq x y z
N MET A 1 -8.46 42.70 4.29
CA MET A 1 -8.29 41.35 4.87
C MET A 1 -6.82 40.99 4.75
N SER A 2 -6.08 40.84 5.86
CA SER A 2 -4.69 40.39 5.76
C SER A 2 -4.67 38.99 5.18
N MET A 3 -3.78 38.73 4.21
CA MET A 3 -3.60 37.38 3.69
C MET A 3 -3.15 36.47 4.84
N LEU A 4 -3.96 35.47 5.14
CA LEU A 4 -3.69 34.45 6.14
C LEU A 4 -2.63 33.51 5.56
N ASN A 5 -1.52 33.34 6.29
CA ASN A 5 -0.40 32.50 5.84
C ASN A 5 -0.12 31.43 6.90
N PHE A 6 -0.12 30.17 6.47
CA PHE A 6 0.22 29.03 7.33
C PHE A 6 1.72 28.78 7.31
N ASP A 7 2.31 28.60 8.48
CA ASP A 7 3.73 28.27 8.59
C ASP A 7 3.95 26.78 8.28
N ILE A 8 4.78 26.49 7.27
CA ILE A 8 5.12 25.12 6.84
C ILE A 8 5.69 24.28 7.99
N ALA A 9 6.46 24.87 8.90
CA ALA A 9 7.00 24.14 10.05
C ALA A 9 5.87 23.74 11.03
N PHE A 10 4.84 24.56 11.16
CA PHE A 10 3.71 24.25 12.05
C PHE A 10 2.82 23.18 11.43
N LEU A 11 2.57 23.27 10.12
CA LEU A 11 1.89 22.22 9.36
C LEU A 11 2.64 20.88 9.45
N ARG A 12 3.97 20.88 9.37
CA ARG A 12 4.78 19.64 9.46
C ARG A 12 4.66 18.99 10.85
N SER A 13 4.70 19.78 11.92
CA SER A 13 4.48 19.30 13.29
C SER A 13 3.05 18.80 13.52
N TYR A 14 2.06 19.48 12.93
CA TYR A 14 0.65 19.10 12.96
C TYR A 14 0.41 17.74 12.32
N VAL A 15 0.84 17.57 11.07
CA VAL A 15 0.71 16.30 10.32
C VAL A 15 1.45 15.17 11.03
N ALA A 16 2.71 15.40 11.43
CA ALA A 16 3.51 14.37 12.11
C ALA A 16 2.87 13.91 13.44
N GLY A 17 2.25 14.82 14.19
CA GLY A 17 1.58 14.47 15.45
C GLY A 17 0.34 13.62 15.27
N ILE A 18 -0.42 13.86 14.20
CA ILE A 18 -1.63 13.09 13.87
C ILE A 18 -1.24 11.70 13.38
N GLU A 19 -0.31 11.61 12.42
CA GLU A 19 0.12 10.33 11.83
C GLU A 19 0.77 9.40 12.85
N LEU A 20 1.52 9.94 13.81
CA LEU A 20 2.18 9.14 14.84
C LEU A 20 1.31 8.87 16.07
N GLY A 21 0.12 9.48 16.14
CA GLY A 21 -0.75 9.47 17.33
C GLY A 21 -0.08 10.03 18.59
N SER A 22 1.04 10.76 18.44
CA SER A 22 1.87 11.23 19.55
C SER A 22 2.69 12.44 19.17
N PHE A 23 2.38 13.58 19.78
CA PHE A 23 3.17 14.81 19.62
C PHE A 23 4.56 14.74 20.26
N VAL A 24 4.78 13.77 21.15
CA VAL A 24 6.12 13.47 21.67
C VAL A 24 6.97 12.86 20.56
N ARG A 25 6.47 11.81 19.90
CA ARG A 25 7.17 11.17 18.76
C ARG A 25 7.30 12.11 17.57
N ALA A 26 6.31 12.99 17.36
CA ALA A 26 6.39 14.01 16.33
C ALA A 26 7.53 14.99 16.58
N ALA A 27 7.74 15.42 17.82
CA ALA A 27 8.84 16.31 18.20
C ALA A 27 10.20 15.71 17.83
N ASP A 28 10.40 14.43 18.12
CA ASP A 28 11.60 13.69 17.71
C ASP A 28 11.73 13.65 16.18
N LYS A 29 10.64 13.31 15.46
CA LYS A 29 10.62 13.24 13.98
C LYS A 29 10.93 14.57 13.31
N VAL A 30 10.48 15.71 13.86
CA VAL A 30 10.73 17.04 13.30
C VAL A 30 11.97 17.74 13.88
N GLY A 31 12.72 17.06 14.77
CA GLY A 31 13.93 17.61 15.38
C GLY A 31 13.67 18.80 16.30
N ARG A 32 12.60 18.77 17.10
CA ARG A 32 12.18 19.83 18.03
C ARG A 32 11.88 19.29 19.42
N SER A 33 11.81 20.17 20.42
CA SER A 33 11.30 19.80 21.74
C SER A 33 9.78 19.66 21.72
N THR A 34 9.24 18.85 22.63
CA THR A 34 7.78 18.69 22.81
C THR A 34 7.09 20.02 23.13
N SER A 35 7.73 20.88 23.93
CA SER A 35 7.24 22.24 24.22
C SER A 35 7.20 23.13 22.97
N ALA A 36 8.17 23.00 22.07
CA ALA A 36 8.20 23.74 20.80
C ALA A 36 7.09 23.26 19.86
N VAL A 37 6.88 21.95 19.73
CA VAL A 37 5.76 21.39 18.96
C VAL A 37 4.41 21.89 19.49
N SER A 38 4.18 21.82 20.79
CA SER A 38 2.94 22.35 21.39
C SER A 38 2.73 23.85 21.11
N ALA A 39 3.78 24.65 21.16
CA ALA A 39 3.71 26.07 20.82
C ALA A 39 3.41 26.32 19.33
N GLN A 40 3.96 25.50 18.44
CA GLN A 40 3.67 25.56 17.00
C GLN A 40 2.21 25.20 16.70
N LEU A 41 1.65 24.18 17.35
CA LEU A 41 0.26 23.80 17.19
C LEU A 41 -0.68 24.90 17.67
N LYS A 42 -0.38 25.51 18.82
CA LYS A 42 -1.16 26.64 19.33
C LYS A 42 -1.15 27.83 18.35
N LYS A 43 0.02 28.16 17.80
CA LYS A 43 0.14 29.19 16.76
C LYS A 43 -0.60 28.82 15.48
N LEU A 44 -0.67 27.54 15.14
CA LEU A 44 -1.44 27.07 13.99
C LEU A 44 -2.94 27.24 14.20
N GLU A 45 -3.46 26.98 15.40
CA GLU A 45 -4.86 27.30 15.75
C GLU A 45 -5.12 28.80 15.74
N GLU A 46 -4.17 29.61 16.22
CA GLU A 46 -4.23 31.08 16.14
C GLU A 46 -4.25 31.56 14.68
N GLN A 47 -3.44 30.95 13.79
CA GLN A 47 -3.45 31.24 12.35
C GLN A 47 -4.77 30.82 11.71
N ALA A 48 -5.31 29.66 12.07
CA ALA A 48 -6.58 29.16 11.53
C ALA A 48 -7.80 29.95 12.05
N GLY A 49 -7.68 30.63 13.20
CA GLY A 49 -8.76 31.35 13.86
C GLY A 49 -9.83 30.44 14.49
N VAL A 50 -9.61 29.12 14.47
CA VAL A 50 -10.52 28.09 14.98
C VAL A 50 -9.72 26.98 15.65
N PRO A 51 -10.28 26.31 16.69
CA PRO A 51 -9.65 25.15 17.29
C PRO A 51 -9.59 23.99 16.28
N LEU A 52 -8.41 23.42 16.12
CA LEU A 52 -8.14 22.28 15.26
C LEU A 52 -8.25 20.96 16.04
N PHE A 53 -8.14 21.05 17.37
CA PHE A 53 -8.25 19.92 18.27
C PHE A 53 -9.39 20.07 19.28
N ARG A 54 -9.93 18.94 19.70
CA ARG A 54 -10.87 18.81 20.82
C ARG A 54 -10.36 17.75 21.80
N LYS A 55 -10.72 17.93 23.07
CA LYS A 55 -10.48 16.89 24.08
C LYS A 55 -11.39 15.70 23.80
N ASP A 56 -10.81 14.51 23.80
CA ASP A 56 -11.54 13.25 23.71
C ASP A 56 -11.02 12.29 24.78
N GLY A 57 -11.74 12.23 25.91
CA GLY A 57 -11.29 11.51 27.10
C GLY A 57 -9.91 11.97 27.60
N ARG A 58 -8.93 11.06 27.57
CA ARG A 58 -7.53 11.33 27.92
C ARG A 58 -6.67 11.76 26.72
N GLY A 59 -7.24 11.78 25.52
CA GLY A 59 -6.56 12.07 24.26
C GLY A 59 -6.98 13.38 23.60
N LEU A 60 -6.34 13.65 22.47
CA LEU A 60 -6.71 14.71 21.53
C LEU A 60 -7.35 14.07 20.29
N ALA A 61 -8.46 14.63 19.84
CA ALA A 61 -9.07 14.29 18.56
C ALA A 61 -9.17 15.54 17.68
N LEU A 62 -9.23 15.36 16.36
CA LEU A 62 -9.43 16.45 15.42
C LEU A 62 -10.85 17.02 15.51
N THR A 63 -10.97 18.32 15.29
CA THR A 63 -12.25 18.96 14.95
C THR A 63 -12.51 18.79 13.44
N PRO A 64 -13.74 19.04 12.95
CA PRO A 64 -14.00 19.08 11.51
C PRO A 64 -13.09 20.07 10.76
N ALA A 65 -12.74 21.20 11.39
CA ALA A 65 -11.77 22.14 10.83
C ALA A 65 -10.35 21.57 10.80
N GLY A 66 -9.97 20.79 11.82
CA GLY A 66 -8.72 20.03 11.86
C GLY A 66 -8.60 19.02 10.73
N GLU A 67 -9.66 18.26 10.45
CA GLU A 67 -9.70 17.30 9.32
C GLU A 67 -9.53 18.01 7.97
N VAL A 68 -10.24 19.12 7.77
CA VAL A 68 -10.11 19.93 6.55
C VAL A 68 -8.68 20.46 6.41
N LEU A 69 -8.11 21.03 7.48
CA LEU A 69 -6.74 21.53 7.44
C LEU A 69 -5.73 20.41 7.22
N LEU A 70 -5.95 19.21 7.75
CA LEU A 70 -5.07 18.06 7.55
C LEU A 70 -4.94 17.70 6.06
N GLY A 71 -6.04 17.66 5.32
CA GLY A 71 -6.02 17.43 3.88
C GLY A 71 -5.20 18.49 3.12
N TYR A 72 -5.41 19.77 3.44
CA TYR A 72 -4.63 20.85 2.81
C TYR A 72 -3.16 20.87 3.25
N ALA A 73 -2.89 20.59 4.53
CA ALA A 73 -1.55 20.57 5.11
C ALA A 73 -0.67 19.54 4.41
N ARG A 74 -1.19 18.32 4.18
CA ARG A 74 -0.48 17.27 3.43
C ARG A 74 -0.09 17.76 2.03
N ARG A 75 -1.04 18.31 1.28
CA ARG A 75 -0.78 18.82 -0.07
C ARG A 75 0.20 20.00 -0.12
N LEU A 76 0.14 20.91 0.87
CA LEU A 76 1.08 22.03 0.98
C LEU A 76 2.49 21.54 1.33
N LEU A 77 2.62 20.56 2.23
CA LEU A 77 3.91 19.97 2.58
C LEU A 77 4.52 19.22 1.40
N GLU A 78 3.72 18.47 0.65
CA GLU A 78 4.14 17.83 -0.59
C GLU A 78 4.71 18.84 -1.58
N LEU A 79 3.99 19.93 -1.85
CA LEU A 79 4.44 20.97 -2.78
C LEU A 79 5.69 21.70 -2.28
N ASN A 80 5.79 21.95 -0.96
CA ASN A 80 6.98 22.52 -0.37
C ASN A 80 8.19 21.58 -0.54
N ASP A 81 8.00 20.29 -0.30
CA ASP A 81 9.07 19.30 -0.45
C ASP A 81 9.48 19.14 -1.91
N GLU A 82 8.53 19.17 -2.84
CA GLU A 82 8.77 19.23 -4.28
C GLU A 82 9.62 20.45 -4.66
N ALA A 83 9.24 21.65 -4.20
CA ALA A 83 10.00 22.87 -4.44
C ALA A 83 11.41 22.80 -3.84
N ALA A 84 11.55 22.25 -2.63
CA ALA A 84 12.83 22.11 -1.96
C ALA A 84 13.74 21.06 -2.64
N VAL A 85 13.18 20.06 -3.32
CA VAL A 85 13.89 19.10 -4.16
C VAL A 85 14.32 19.78 -5.47
N ALA A 86 13.40 20.47 -6.15
CA ALA A 86 13.68 21.18 -7.39
C ALA A 86 14.78 22.25 -7.23
N LEU A 87 14.78 22.99 -6.12
CA LEU A 87 15.77 24.03 -5.83
C LEU A 87 17.15 23.49 -5.42
N ARG A 88 17.23 22.26 -4.91
CA ARG A 88 18.50 21.66 -4.44
C ARG A 88 19.36 21.08 -5.56
N GLY A 89 18.93 21.16 -6.82
CA GLY A 89 19.77 20.88 -7.99
C GLY A 89 20.25 19.44 -8.15
N ALA A 90 19.73 18.49 -7.36
CA ALA A 90 19.87 17.07 -7.66
C ALA A 90 18.85 16.70 -8.73
N GLU A 91 19.08 17.15 -9.97
CA GLU A 91 18.36 16.64 -11.12
C GLU A 91 18.70 15.16 -11.24
N LEU A 92 17.85 14.32 -10.64
CA LEU A 92 17.85 12.91 -10.92
C LEU A 92 17.49 12.77 -12.39
N GLU A 93 18.41 12.22 -13.17
CA GLU A 93 18.24 11.90 -14.58
C GLU A 93 18.46 10.41 -14.80
N GLY A 94 17.88 9.84 -15.85
CA GLY A 94 18.10 8.44 -16.24
C GLY A 94 16.82 7.62 -16.31
N TRP A 95 16.94 6.32 -16.09
CA TRP A 95 15.84 5.36 -16.25
C TRP A 95 15.72 4.44 -15.05
N ILE A 96 14.48 4.16 -14.64
CA ILE A 96 14.14 3.12 -13.66
C ILE A 96 13.19 2.10 -14.31
N ARG A 97 13.54 0.82 -14.20
CA ARG A 97 12.71 -0.32 -14.62
C ARG A 97 12.10 -0.97 -13.38
N LEU A 98 10.80 -0.73 -13.18
CA LEU A 98 10.04 -1.18 -12.03
C LEU A 98 9.18 -2.40 -12.42
N GLY A 99 9.42 -3.52 -11.77
CA GLY A 99 8.56 -4.69 -11.79
C GLY A 99 7.52 -4.63 -10.67
N LEU A 100 6.30 -5.07 -10.95
CA LEU A 100 5.26 -5.20 -9.93
C LEU A 100 4.23 -6.27 -10.29
N GLN A 101 3.52 -6.77 -9.29
CA GLN A 101 2.35 -7.62 -9.53
C GLN A 101 1.10 -6.79 -9.81
N GLU A 102 0.13 -7.43 -10.48
CA GLU A 102 -1.10 -6.80 -10.97
C GLU A 102 -1.91 -6.11 -9.86
N ASP A 103 -1.89 -6.67 -8.64
CA ASP A 103 -2.52 -6.08 -7.44
C ASP A 103 -2.09 -4.62 -7.17
N PHE A 104 -0.86 -4.26 -7.51
CA PHE A 104 -0.33 -2.92 -7.26
C PHE A 104 -0.53 -1.98 -8.46
N GLY A 105 -0.82 -2.52 -9.65
CA GLY A 105 -0.93 -1.74 -10.88
C GLY A 105 -2.05 -0.70 -10.82
N GLU A 106 -3.19 -1.07 -10.26
CA GLU A 106 -4.38 -0.22 -10.22
C GLU A 106 -4.42 0.73 -9.02
N ALA A 107 -3.92 0.28 -7.86
CA ALA A 107 -4.00 1.04 -6.61
C ALA A 107 -2.76 1.91 -6.33
N LEU A 108 -1.55 1.35 -6.50
CA LEU A 108 -0.31 1.98 -6.05
C LEU A 108 0.35 2.86 -7.10
N LEU A 109 0.37 2.40 -8.36
CA LEU A 109 1.10 3.09 -9.43
C LEU A 109 0.61 4.53 -9.67
N PRO A 110 -0.69 4.84 -9.72
CA PRO A 110 -1.13 6.20 -10.05
C PRO A 110 -0.62 7.26 -9.07
N GLU A 111 -0.61 6.94 -7.77
CA GLU A 111 -0.18 7.86 -6.72
C GLU A 111 1.35 8.00 -6.72
N VAL A 112 2.06 6.88 -6.59
CA VAL A 112 3.52 6.88 -6.44
C VAL A 112 4.20 7.38 -7.71
N LEU A 113 3.82 6.88 -8.89
CA LEU A 113 4.42 7.31 -10.15
C LEU A 113 4.07 8.76 -10.45
N GLY A 114 2.84 9.20 -10.15
CA GLY A 114 2.43 10.59 -10.33
C GLY A 114 3.26 11.55 -9.48
N ARG A 115 3.46 11.23 -8.20
CA ARG A 115 4.29 12.03 -7.28
C ARG A 115 5.77 12.01 -7.70
N PHE A 116 6.30 10.86 -8.09
CA PHE A 116 7.69 10.73 -8.52
C PHE A 116 7.96 11.51 -9.82
N ALA A 117 7.10 11.35 -10.83
CA ALA A 117 7.28 11.98 -12.13
C ALA A 117 7.22 13.52 -12.06
N ARG A 118 6.39 14.08 -11.17
CA ARG A 118 6.37 15.54 -10.92
C ARG A 118 7.65 16.04 -10.26
N ALA A 119 8.13 15.32 -9.24
CA ALA A 119 9.34 15.68 -8.52
C ALA A 119 10.64 15.44 -9.33
N HIS A 120 10.62 14.51 -10.29
CA HIS A 120 11.79 14.06 -11.05
C HIS A 120 11.47 13.92 -12.55
N PRO A 121 11.14 15.02 -13.25
CA PRO A 121 10.65 14.97 -14.64
C PRO A 121 11.67 14.46 -15.66
N LYS A 122 12.95 14.43 -15.31
CA LYS A 122 14.05 13.94 -16.15
C LYS A 122 14.36 12.45 -15.95
N VAL A 123 13.64 11.77 -15.06
CA VAL A 123 13.73 10.32 -14.87
C VAL A 123 12.61 9.64 -15.66
N ARG A 124 12.98 8.74 -16.56
CA ARG A 124 12.02 7.86 -17.23
C ARG A 124 11.74 6.65 -16.36
N ILE A 125 10.46 6.27 -16.24
CA ILE A 125 10.06 5.04 -15.56
C ILE A 125 9.49 4.08 -16.61
N GLU A 126 9.99 2.86 -16.64
CA GLU A 126 9.38 1.72 -17.32
C GLU A 126 8.76 0.80 -16.27
N ALA A 127 7.45 0.60 -16.33
CA ALA A 127 6.75 -0.32 -15.44
C ALA A 127 6.47 -1.65 -16.17
N HIS A 128 6.72 -2.77 -15.50
CA HIS A 128 6.43 -4.11 -15.99
C HIS A 128 5.55 -4.85 -14.99
N VAL A 129 4.31 -5.15 -15.40
CA VAL A 129 3.39 -5.94 -14.59
C VAL A 129 3.57 -7.41 -14.93
N ALA A 130 4.01 -8.21 -13.96
CA ALA A 130 4.22 -9.64 -14.15
C ALA A 130 4.06 -10.44 -12.85
N ARG A 131 4.14 -11.77 -12.97
CA ARG A 131 4.10 -12.71 -11.83
C ARG A 131 5.47 -12.78 -11.16
N ASN A 132 5.50 -13.20 -9.89
CA ASN A 132 6.73 -13.33 -9.09
C ASN A 132 7.90 -13.95 -9.84
N THR A 133 7.71 -15.11 -10.48
CA THR A 133 8.80 -15.82 -11.15
C THR A 133 9.45 -14.96 -12.24
N ALA A 134 8.64 -14.31 -13.09
CA ALA A 134 9.13 -13.43 -14.15
C ALA A 134 9.78 -12.15 -13.59
N LEU A 135 9.27 -11.60 -12.48
CA LEU A 135 9.88 -10.45 -11.81
C LEU A 135 11.25 -10.80 -11.21
N MET A 136 11.36 -11.97 -10.58
CA MET A 136 12.62 -12.47 -10.01
C MET A 136 13.66 -12.75 -11.10
N GLU A 137 13.26 -13.40 -12.20
CA GLU A 137 14.10 -13.61 -13.37
C GLU A 137 14.56 -12.27 -13.98
N GLY A 138 13.64 -11.31 -14.12
CA GLY A 138 13.95 -9.97 -14.63
C GLY A 138 14.96 -9.22 -13.76
N LEU A 139 14.89 -9.35 -12.43
CA LEU A 139 15.90 -8.81 -11.53
C LEU A 139 17.25 -9.50 -11.69
N ALA A 140 17.28 -10.83 -11.73
CA ALA A 140 18.50 -11.63 -11.88
C ALA A 140 19.23 -11.35 -13.21
N MET A 141 18.47 -11.11 -14.28
CA MET A 141 19.00 -10.73 -15.60
C MET A 141 19.33 -9.23 -15.74
N GLY A 142 19.11 -8.44 -14.69
CA GLY A 142 19.31 -6.99 -14.72
C GLY A 142 18.37 -6.27 -15.70
N GLN A 143 17.23 -6.87 -16.05
CA GLN A 143 16.16 -6.30 -16.86
C GLN A 143 15.22 -5.42 -16.03
N LEU A 144 15.16 -5.66 -14.72
CA LEU A 144 14.48 -4.82 -13.74
C LEU A 144 15.50 -4.21 -12.78
N ASP A 145 15.17 -3.05 -12.24
CA ASP A 145 15.95 -2.35 -11.21
C ASP A 145 15.35 -2.57 -9.82
N LEU A 146 14.01 -2.59 -9.76
CA LEU A 146 13.20 -2.86 -8.58
C LEU A 146 12.10 -3.87 -8.92
N ALA A 147 11.69 -4.70 -7.97
CA ALA A 147 10.45 -5.44 -8.06
C ALA A 147 9.66 -5.39 -6.75
N LEU A 148 8.38 -5.02 -6.82
CA LEU A 148 7.42 -5.11 -5.73
C LEU A 148 6.59 -6.38 -5.89
N LEU A 149 6.67 -7.29 -4.92
CA LEU A 149 6.03 -8.60 -5.04
C LEU A 149 5.61 -9.17 -3.69
N TRP A 150 4.70 -10.14 -3.74
CA TRP A 150 4.25 -10.91 -2.59
C TRP A 150 5.25 -12.00 -2.25
N GLY A 151 5.69 -12.09 -0.99
CA GLY A 151 6.33 -13.28 -0.41
C GLY A 151 5.35 -14.04 0.50
N GLY A 152 5.82 -15.10 1.16
CA GLY A 152 5.05 -15.80 2.19
C GLY A 152 5.19 -17.32 2.11
N ALA A 153 4.44 -18.02 2.95
CA ALA A 153 4.63 -19.45 3.18
C ALA A 153 4.48 -20.34 1.93
N CYS A 154 3.68 -19.91 0.94
CA CYS A 154 3.44 -20.69 -0.28
C CYS A 154 4.43 -20.37 -1.45
N ILE A 155 5.39 -19.44 -1.25
CA ILE A 155 6.47 -19.12 -2.20
C ILE A 155 7.80 -19.02 -1.44
N ALA A 156 8.72 -19.96 -1.71
CA ALA A 156 10.03 -20.01 -1.07
C ALA A 156 11.05 -19.04 -1.69
N ASP A 157 10.96 -18.79 -3.00
CA ASP A 157 12.03 -18.16 -3.80
C ASP A 157 12.39 -16.73 -3.34
N VAL A 158 11.46 -16.02 -2.70
CA VAL A 158 11.70 -14.65 -2.21
C VAL A 158 12.57 -14.64 -0.95
N ALA A 159 12.47 -15.67 -0.11
CA ALA A 159 13.27 -15.81 1.10
C ALA A 159 14.75 -16.09 0.79
N GLU A 160 15.03 -16.66 -0.38
CA GLU A 160 16.38 -16.98 -0.85
C GLU A 160 17.10 -15.77 -1.47
N TYR A 161 16.37 -14.69 -1.78
CA TYR A 161 16.97 -13.47 -2.35
C TYR A 161 17.89 -12.77 -1.33
N PRO A 162 19.05 -12.20 -1.76
CA PRO A 162 20.02 -11.62 -0.85
C PRO A 162 19.43 -10.57 0.10
N GLN A 163 19.69 -10.70 1.41
CA GLN A 163 19.09 -9.86 2.44
C GLN A 163 19.38 -8.36 2.24
N GLN A 164 20.56 -8.00 1.72
CA GLN A 164 20.93 -6.61 1.44
C GLN A 164 20.16 -5.99 0.27
N GLN A 165 19.54 -6.83 -0.57
CA GLN A 165 18.75 -6.41 -1.72
C GLN A 165 17.25 -6.63 -1.53
N ARG A 166 16.85 -7.21 -0.39
CA ARG A 166 15.46 -7.44 0.00
C ARG A 166 15.06 -6.48 1.10
N GLN A 167 13.92 -5.84 0.93
CA GLN A 167 13.32 -5.00 1.95
C GLN A 167 11.88 -5.43 2.22
N HIS A 168 11.65 -5.90 3.43
CA HIS A 168 10.31 -6.20 3.93
C HIS A 168 9.54 -4.90 4.17
N ILE A 169 8.32 -4.83 3.65
CA ILE A 169 7.44 -3.66 3.76
C ILE A 169 6.35 -3.88 4.80
N ALA A 170 5.61 -4.99 4.68
CA ALA A 170 4.44 -5.29 5.51
C ALA A 170 4.04 -6.78 5.46
N GLU A 171 3.15 -7.17 6.37
CA GLU A 171 2.50 -8.49 6.42
C GLU A 171 0.97 -8.38 6.25
N PRO A 172 0.48 -8.12 5.02
CA PRO A 172 -0.95 -7.97 4.80
C PRO A 172 -1.69 -9.30 4.92
N SER A 173 -2.93 -9.28 5.41
CA SER A 173 -3.74 -10.49 5.51
C SER A 173 -4.34 -10.86 4.15
N MET A 174 -4.19 -12.13 3.76
CA MET A 174 -5.03 -12.72 2.72
C MET A 174 -6.46 -12.89 3.22
N ARG A 175 -7.43 -12.68 2.34
CA ARG A 175 -8.86 -12.73 2.65
C ARG A 175 -9.60 -13.49 1.57
N TRP A 176 -10.56 -14.31 2.00
CA TRP A 176 -11.61 -14.83 1.14
C TRP A 176 -12.52 -13.68 0.75
N ILE A 177 -12.75 -13.48 -0.56
CA ILE A 177 -13.47 -12.32 -1.11
C ILE A 177 -14.55 -12.80 -2.05
N ALA A 178 -15.77 -12.27 -1.86
CA ALA A 178 -16.91 -12.56 -2.71
C ALA A 178 -17.90 -11.38 -2.71
N SER A 179 -18.86 -11.41 -3.62
CA SER A 179 -20.05 -10.55 -3.56
C SER A 179 -20.97 -10.94 -2.40
N SER A 180 -21.76 -9.98 -1.91
CA SER A 180 -22.88 -10.25 -0.98
C SER A 180 -23.97 -11.13 -1.60
N SER A 181 -24.01 -11.26 -2.93
CA SER A 181 -24.94 -12.12 -3.66
C SER A 181 -24.46 -13.57 -3.84
N LEU A 182 -23.31 -13.96 -3.24
CA LEU A 182 -22.82 -15.33 -3.31
C LEU A 182 -23.87 -16.31 -2.77
N ALA A 183 -24.30 -17.26 -3.60
CA ALA A 183 -25.31 -18.26 -3.24
C ALA A 183 -24.75 -19.44 -2.44
N TRP A 184 -23.44 -19.70 -2.54
CA TRP A 184 -22.80 -20.85 -1.91
C TRP A 184 -22.84 -20.77 -0.38
N ARG A 185 -23.07 -21.91 0.26
CA ARG A 185 -23.03 -22.09 1.71
C ARG A 185 -22.29 -23.37 2.08
N PRO A 186 -21.54 -23.41 3.19
CA PRO A 186 -20.84 -24.61 3.64
C PRO A 186 -21.74 -25.83 3.81
N GLU A 187 -22.98 -25.63 4.27
CA GLU A 187 -23.92 -26.71 4.57
C GLU A 187 -24.60 -27.28 3.33
N SER A 188 -24.42 -26.65 2.16
CA SER A 188 -25.06 -27.10 0.91
C SER A 188 -24.53 -28.44 0.41
N GLY A 189 -23.33 -28.85 0.83
CA GLY A 189 -22.62 -30.02 0.30
C GLY A 189 -22.07 -29.81 -1.12
N GLU A 190 -22.29 -28.65 -1.73
CA GLU A 190 -21.73 -28.31 -3.03
C GLU A 190 -20.26 -27.87 -2.89
N PRO A 191 -19.39 -28.23 -3.84
CA PRO A 191 -18.02 -27.73 -3.86
C PRO A 191 -17.98 -26.20 -3.94
N LEU A 192 -17.10 -25.57 -3.15
CA LEU A 192 -16.86 -24.13 -3.15
C LEU A 192 -16.47 -23.64 -4.56
N PRO A 193 -17.23 -22.71 -5.16
CA PRO A 193 -16.87 -22.14 -6.46
C PRO A 193 -15.71 -21.15 -6.32
N LEU A 194 -14.53 -21.53 -6.80
CA LEU A 194 -13.35 -20.66 -6.84
C LEU A 194 -13.25 -19.89 -8.15
N ILE A 195 -12.91 -18.61 -8.04
CA ILE A 195 -12.51 -17.74 -9.13
C ILE A 195 -10.99 -17.63 -9.09
N THR A 196 -10.31 -18.05 -10.16
CA THR A 196 -8.85 -18.11 -10.19
C THR A 196 -8.29 -17.38 -11.41
N PHE A 197 -6.97 -17.17 -11.41
CA PHE A 197 -6.29 -16.82 -12.64
C PHE A 197 -6.26 -18.02 -13.60
N ASP A 198 -5.99 -17.77 -14.89
CA ASP A 198 -5.80 -18.81 -15.92
C ASP A 198 -4.51 -19.63 -15.73
N ARG A 199 -3.59 -19.10 -14.94
CA ARG A 199 -2.35 -19.76 -14.51
C ARG A 199 -2.27 -19.73 -12.99
N GLU A 200 -1.70 -20.79 -12.42
CA GLU A 200 -1.53 -20.87 -10.97
C GLU A 200 -0.73 -19.67 -10.45
N CYS A 201 -1.25 -19.05 -9.39
CA CYS A 201 -0.63 -17.95 -8.67
C CYS A 201 -0.56 -18.25 -7.17
N LEU A 202 0.18 -17.42 -6.42
CA LEU A 202 0.36 -17.53 -4.98
C LEU A 202 -0.98 -17.71 -4.24
N PHE A 203 -1.94 -16.83 -4.53
CA PHE A 203 -3.23 -16.79 -3.84
C PHE A 203 -4.06 -18.04 -4.12
N GLN A 204 -4.08 -18.50 -5.37
CA GLN A 204 -4.76 -19.74 -5.73
C GLN A 204 -4.13 -20.92 -4.99
N ARG A 205 -2.80 -21.03 -4.98
CA ARG A 205 -2.08 -22.12 -4.30
C ARG A 205 -2.37 -22.13 -2.80
N CYS A 206 -2.30 -20.98 -2.13
CA CYS A 206 -2.60 -20.91 -0.70
C CYS A 206 -4.08 -21.23 -0.42
N ALA A 207 -5.01 -20.78 -1.27
CA ALA A 207 -6.43 -21.07 -1.13
C ALA A 207 -6.72 -22.56 -1.26
N THR A 208 -6.24 -23.21 -2.33
CA THR A 208 -6.50 -24.63 -2.57
C THR A 208 -5.84 -25.51 -1.52
N GLN A 209 -4.61 -25.22 -1.11
CA GLN A 209 -3.94 -25.96 -0.02
C GLN A 209 -4.70 -25.84 1.31
N ALA A 210 -5.22 -24.65 1.64
CA ALA A 210 -6.01 -24.45 2.85
C ALA A 210 -7.34 -25.22 2.79
N LEU A 211 -8.02 -25.23 1.64
CA LEU A 211 -9.27 -25.96 1.44
C LEU A 211 -9.05 -27.48 1.50
N ASP A 212 -8.01 -27.98 0.81
CA ASP A 212 -7.65 -29.39 0.80
C ASP A 212 -7.28 -29.86 2.22
N GLY A 213 -6.51 -29.06 2.96
CA GLY A 213 -6.14 -29.35 4.35
C GLY A 213 -7.35 -29.35 5.31
N ALA A 214 -8.41 -28.61 4.98
CA ALA A 214 -9.66 -28.58 5.73
C ALA A 214 -10.70 -29.61 5.24
N GLY A 215 -10.41 -30.36 4.17
CA GLY A 215 -11.34 -31.31 3.56
C GLY A 215 -12.55 -30.66 2.89
N ILE A 216 -12.45 -29.39 2.50
CA ILE A 216 -13.53 -28.66 1.82
C ILE A 216 -13.40 -28.87 0.32
N ALA A 217 -14.38 -29.53 -0.29
CA ALA A 217 -14.43 -29.69 -1.73
C ALA A 217 -14.55 -28.34 -2.43
N TRP A 218 -13.82 -28.14 -3.52
CA TRP A 218 -13.85 -26.92 -4.32
C TRP A 218 -13.82 -27.25 -5.82
N ARG A 219 -14.27 -26.29 -6.63
CA ARG A 219 -14.20 -26.36 -8.09
C ARG A 219 -13.83 -25.00 -8.66
N THR A 220 -13.12 -24.97 -9.78
CA THR A 220 -12.92 -23.72 -10.52
C THR A 220 -14.22 -23.34 -11.22
N ALA A 221 -14.85 -22.26 -10.78
CA ALA A 221 -16.08 -21.73 -11.35
C ALA A 221 -15.83 -20.71 -12.47
N PHE A 222 -14.72 -19.99 -12.41
CA PHE A 222 -14.33 -19.00 -13.41
C PHE A 222 -12.81 -18.84 -13.44
N THR A 223 -12.25 -18.58 -14.62
CA THR A 223 -10.82 -18.27 -14.81
C THR A 223 -10.66 -16.99 -15.63
N SER A 224 -9.64 -16.20 -15.31
CA SER A 224 -9.28 -15.02 -16.11
C SER A 224 -7.78 -14.76 -16.09
N PRO A 225 -7.17 -14.25 -17.17
CA PRO A 225 -5.77 -13.85 -17.20
C PRO A 225 -5.52 -12.48 -16.53
N SER A 226 -6.57 -11.77 -16.11
CA SER A 226 -6.49 -10.41 -15.55
C SER A 226 -7.25 -10.26 -14.23
N LEU A 227 -6.75 -9.37 -13.38
CA LEU A 227 -7.36 -9.03 -12.10
C LEU A 227 -8.74 -8.38 -12.27
N ALA A 228 -8.90 -7.51 -13.27
CA ALA A 228 -10.19 -6.93 -13.60
C ALA A 228 -11.26 -8.01 -13.91
N GLY A 229 -10.88 -9.08 -14.62
CA GLY A 229 -11.77 -10.21 -14.88
C GLY A 229 -12.12 -11.01 -13.62
N LEU A 230 -11.17 -11.19 -12.69
CA LEU A 230 -11.45 -11.81 -11.38
C LEU A 230 -12.47 -10.98 -10.59
N TRP A 231 -12.29 -9.65 -10.55
CA TRP A 231 -13.21 -8.75 -9.85
C TRP A 231 -14.60 -8.73 -10.48
N ALA A 232 -14.69 -8.71 -11.80
CA ALA A 232 -15.97 -8.78 -12.50
C ALA A 232 -16.74 -10.08 -12.15
N ALA A 233 -16.06 -11.22 -12.16
CA ALA A 233 -16.66 -12.51 -11.82
C ALA A 233 -17.09 -12.58 -10.34
N ALA A 234 -16.27 -12.07 -9.43
CA ALA A 234 -16.58 -12.05 -8.00
C ALA A 234 -17.76 -11.13 -7.70
N ALA A 235 -17.80 -9.94 -8.30
CA ALA A 235 -18.89 -8.99 -8.18
C ALA A 235 -20.22 -9.56 -8.73
N ALA A 236 -20.15 -10.33 -9.81
CA ALA A 236 -21.31 -11.04 -10.37
C ALA A 236 -21.79 -12.22 -9.52
N GLY A 237 -21.10 -12.55 -8.42
CA GLY A 237 -21.48 -13.65 -7.52
C GLY A 237 -21.15 -15.04 -8.05
N LEU A 238 -20.24 -15.15 -9.03
CA LEU A 238 -19.89 -16.44 -9.65
C LEU A 238 -19.06 -17.35 -8.73
N GLY A 239 -18.49 -16.81 -7.66
CA GLY A 239 -17.71 -17.56 -6.69
C GLY A 239 -16.88 -16.69 -5.75
N VAL A 240 -15.91 -17.34 -5.12
CA VAL A 240 -14.99 -16.76 -4.14
C VAL A 240 -13.58 -16.69 -4.73
N THR A 241 -12.87 -15.60 -4.49
CA THR A 241 -11.43 -15.46 -4.78
C THR A 241 -10.66 -15.19 -3.49
N VAL A 242 -9.35 -15.39 -3.50
CA VAL A 242 -8.47 -15.00 -2.39
C VAL A 242 -7.53 -13.91 -2.85
N ARG A 243 -7.52 -12.76 -2.17
CA ARG A 243 -6.60 -11.63 -2.41
C ARG A 243 -6.33 -10.88 -1.10
N THR A 244 -5.68 -9.73 -1.17
CA THR A 244 -5.54 -8.83 -0.02
C THR A 244 -6.66 -7.78 0.00
N GLY A 245 -6.68 -6.90 1.01
CA GLY A 245 -7.54 -5.72 0.99
C GLY A 245 -7.07 -4.59 0.07
N LEU A 246 -5.87 -4.69 -0.50
CA LEU A 246 -5.30 -3.65 -1.33
C LEU A 246 -6.10 -3.57 -2.65
N GLY A 247 -6.62 -2.38 -2.97
CA GLY A 247 -7.44 -2.19 -4.17
C GLY A 247 -8.75 -2.97 -4.18
N LEU A 248 -9.27 -3.38 -3.02
CA LEU A 248 -10.54 -4.12 -2.93
C LEU A 248 -11.72 -3.27 -3.45
N PRO A 249 -12.39 -3.68 -4.54
CA PRO A 249 -13.52 -2.92 -5.08
C PRO A 249 -14.74 -2.95 -4.14
N SER A 250 -15.53 -1.87 -4.14
CA SER A 250 -16.75 -1.77 -3.33
C SER A 250 -17.86 -2.75 -3.72
N THR A 251 -17.76 -3.38 -4.89
CA THR A 251 -18.69 -4.39 -5.40
C THR A 251 -18.50 -5.77 -4.78
N VAL A 252 -17.43 -5.97 -4.01
CA VAL A 252 -17.12 -7.22 -3.31
C VAL A 252 -16.75 -6.91 -1.86
N ARG A 253 -16.70 -7.94 -1.01
CA ARG A 253 -16.29 -7.81 0.38
C ARG A 253 -15.39 -8.96 0.79
N ALA A 254 -14.50 -8.69 1.75
CA ALA A 254 -13.86 -9.75 2.50
C ALA A 254 -14.89 -10.48 3.36
N LEU A 255 -14.85 -11.80 3.35
CA LEU A 255 -15.67 -12.66 4.19
C LEU A 255 -15.00 -12.87 5.55
N ASP A 256 -15.79 -12.93 6.61
CA ASP A 256 -15.35 -13.55 7.85
C ASP A 256 -15.22 -15.06 7.58
N HIS A 257 -14.00 -15.59 7.72
CA HIS A 257 -13.74 -16.97 7.34
C HIS A 257 -14.39 -17.97 8.31
N VAL A 258 -14.58 -17.61 9.58
CA VAL A 258 -15.23 -18.49 10.58
C VAL A 258 -16.72 -18.57 10.26
N GLU A 259 -17.38 -17.44 10.05
CA GLU A 259 -18.80 -17.40 9.69
C GLU A 259 -19.07 -18.07 8.34
N ALA A 260 -18.14 -17.92 7.38
CA ALA A 260 -18.25 -18.53 6.07
C ALA A 260 -17.84 -20.01 6.04
N GLY A 261 -17.44 -20.62 7.16
CA GLY A 261 -16.97 -22.01 7.21
C GLY A 261 -15.71 -22.26 6.38
N LEU A 262 -14.87 -21.24 6.19
CA LEU A 262 -13.64 -21.27 5.40
C LEU A 262 -12.39 -21.32 6.31
N PRO A 263 -11.33 -22.02 5.88
CA PRO A 263 -10.11 -22.14 6.67
C PRO A 263 -9.37 -20.80 6.74
N ALA A 264 -8.60 -20.64 7.82
CA ALA A 264 -7.65 -19.53 7.91
C ALA A 264 -6.61 -19.65 6.78
N LEU A 265 -6.23 -18.50 6.23
CA LEU A 265 -5.22 -18.44 5.18
C LEU A 265 -3.83 -18.19 5.78
N PRO A 266 -2.76 -18.74 5.19
CA PRO A 266 -1.41 -18.56 5.72
C PRO A 266 -0.94 -17.10 5.64
N PRO A 267 0.11 -16.71 6.37
CA PRO A 267 0.65 -15.36 6.32
C PRO A 267 1.24 -15.03 4.94
N LEU A 268 1.11 -13.76 4.56
CA LEU A 268 1.64 -13.17 3.33
C LEU A 268 2.63 -12.08 3.71
N SER A 269 3.70 -11.91 2.94
CA SER A 269 4.61 -10.77 3.09
C SER A 269 4.61 -9.90 1.84
N LEU A 270 4.87 -8.62 2.01
CA LEU A 270 5.10 -7.67 0.94
C LEU A 270 6.58 -7.29 0.92
N GLU A 271 7.25 -7.55 -0.18
CA GLU A 271 8.69 -7.38 -0.32
C GLU A 271 9.00 -6.46 -1.50
N LEU A 272 9.96 -5.55 -1.28
CA LEU A 272 10.62 -4.80 -2.35
C LEU A 272 12.02 -5.35 -2.56
N LEU A 273 12.28 -5.84 -3.76
CA LEU A 273 13.57 -6.37 -4.16
C LEU A 273 14.32 -5.40 -5.06
N ARG A 274 15.64 -5.39 -4.93
CA ARG A 274 16.58 -4.58 -5.74
C ARG A 274 17.44 -5.51 -6.58
N ALA A 275 17.77 -5.11 -7.81
CA ALA A 275 18.66 -5.91 -8.66
C ALA A 275 20.13 -5.83 -8.24
N SER A 276 20.53 -4.74 -7.57
CA SER A 276 21.92 -4.49 -7.17
C SER A 276 21.98 -3.81 -5.81
N THR A 277 23.08 -4.01 -5.10
CA THR A 277 23.43 -3.25 -3.88
C THR A 277 24.07 -1.90 -4.19
N VAL A 278 24.42 -1.64 -5.46
CA VAL A 278 24.96 -0.35 -5.90
C VAL A 278 23.83 0.67 -5.91
N SER A 279 23.92 1.65 -5.02
CA SER A 279 22.95 2.73 -4.88
C SER A 279 22.90 3.58 -6.15
N ARG A 280 21.72 3.63 -6.77
CA ARG A 280 21.39 4.58 -7.83
C ARG A 280 20.37 5.56 -7.26
N PRO A 281 20.69 6.87 -7.15
CA PRO A 281 19.82 7.83 -6.49
C PRO A 281 18.36 7.87 -7.00
N PRO A 282 18.06 7.76 -8.31
CA PRO A 282 16.68 7.69 -8.78
C PRO A 282 15.94 6.44 -8.30
N VAL A 283 16.62 5.30 -8.30
CA VAL A 283 16.07 4.00 -7.88
C VAL A 283 15.78 4.01 -6.38
N GLU A 284 16.72 4.48 -5.57
CA GLU A 284 16.51 4.57 -4.11
C GLU A 284 15.40 5.56 -3.76
N ARG A 285 15.29 6.67 -4.50
CA ARG A 285 14.22 7.63 -4.26
C ARG A 285 12.84 7.04 -4.59
N LEU A 286 12.71 6.29 -5.68
CA LEU A 286 11.46 5.62 -6.04
C LEU A 286 11.13 4.54 -5.01
N ALA A 287 12.12 3.74 -4.60
CA ALA A 287 11.97 2.73 -3.56
C ALA A 287 11.43 3.33 -2.26
N SER A 288 12.02 4.43 -1.76
CA SER A 288 11.54 5.12 -0.56
C SER A 288 10.08 5.59 -0.70
N LEU A 289 9.70 6.16 -1.85
CA LEU A 289 8.34 6.62 -2.08
C LEU A 289 7.32 5.48 -2.14
N ILE A 290 7.68 4.33 -2.72
CA ILE A 290 6.86 3.11 -2.71
C ILE A 290 6.62 2.66 -1.26
N ILE A 291 7.68 2.61 -0.44
CA ILE A 291 7.60 2.16 0.96
C ILE A 291 6.74 3.12 1.78
N GLU A 292 6.95 4.44 1.64
CA GLU A 292 6.18 5.46 2.34
C GLU A 292 4.68 5.34 2.05
N SER A 293 4.30 5.20 0.77
CA SER A 293 2.89 5.08 0.35
C SER A 293 2.23 3.81 0.90
N LEU A 294 2.91 2.66 0.80
CA LEU A 294 2.37 1.38 1.28
C LEU A 294 2.26 1.29 2.81
N GLN A 295 3.12 2.00 3.54
CA GLN A 295 3.03 2.07 5.00
C GLN A 295 1.92 2.99 5.49
N GLN A 296 1.49 3.98 4.69
CA GLN A 296 0.36 4.85 5.00
C GLN A 296 -0.99 4.15 4.80
N ASP A 297 -1.11 3.27 3.80
CA ASP A 297 -2.32 2.48 3.54
C ASP A 297 -2.52 1.30 4.51
N ALA A 298 -1.45 0.87 5.19
CA ALA A 298 -1.49 -0.23 6.15
C ALA A 298 -1.84 0.20 7.59
N ALA A 299 -1.95 1.51 7.86
CA ALA A 299 -2.22 2.11 9.17
C ALA A 299 -3.69 2.55 9.31
#